data_AF-A0A8J7SWG6-F1
#
_entry.id   AF-A0A8J7SWG6-F1
#
_cell.length_a   1.000
_cell.length_b   1.000
_cell.length_c   1.000
_cell.angle_alpha   90.00
_cell.angle_beta   90.00
_cell.angle_gamma   90.00
#
_symmetry.space_group_name_H-M   'P 1'
#
loop_
_entity.id
_entity.type
_entity.pdbx_description
1 polymer ?
#
loop_
_entity_poly.entity_id
_entity_poly.type
_entity_poly.pdbx_seq_one_letter_code
_entity_poly.pdbx_strand_id
1 'polypeptide(L)'
;MDKMAKWAGSSERTARDNIRRLEAWGVAVPTGYRAGGRGQAVHYQIDMAKLFQALVTIGAKPSDSMHQFCKGKAEVGSRFFNDYQNDMRNYDTHFLRGQDCAGVSGSTRLKGGRRSQKNPEENPEETSASIRDIIGSGVTYSSVASVPPSAGRSAYAALTPFFLEDNKGRVEQSARLQLRREGLAVPADMVSPLDAFWRYFPTRGNYAEACRAFIEAVQSGVDPWTIVAGAERCARNVSEIEKRFMRSPRTWLKAQGWEDDVF
;
A
#
# COMPACT_ATOMS: atom_id res chain seq x y z
N MET A 1 6.67 20.94 5.79
CA MET A 1 6.58 19.90 4.75
C MET A 1 7.22 20.33 3.44
N ASP A 2 7.05 21.58 3.00
CA ASP A 2 7.68 22.12 1.76
C ASP A 2 9.17 21.77 1.57
N LYS A 3 10.02 21.99 2.60
CA LYS A 3 11.44 21.59 2.55
C LYS A 3 11.67 20.12 2.21
N MET A 4 10.85 19.23 2.77
CA MET A 4 10.96 17.79 2.53
C MET A 4 10.46 17.42 1.13
N ALA A 5 9.39 18.08 0.66
CA ALA A 5 8.87 17.93 -0.69
C ALA A 5 9.92 18.32 -1.73
N LYS A 6 10.58 19.48 -1.53
CA LYS A 6 11.69 19.97 -2.35
C LYS A 6 12.89 19.02 -2.32
N TRP A 7 13.26 18.51 -1.15
CA TRP A 7 14.36 17.54 -1.02
C TRP A 7 14.07 16.23 -1.78
N ALA A 8 12.83 15.74 -1.71
CA ALA A 8 12.41 14.51 -2.39
C ALA A 8 12.06 14.71 -3.88
N GLY A 9 12.09 15.94 -4.41
CA GLY A 9 11.61 16.23 -5.76
C GLY A 9 10.13 15.85 -5.97
N SER A 10 9.31 15.96 -4.93
CA SER A 10 7.91 15.49 -4.92
C SER A 10 6.93 16.59 -4.49
N SER A 11 5.62 16.37 -4.68
CA SER A 11 4.61 17.30 -4.17
C SER A 11 4.52 17.29 -2.63
N GLU A 12 4.07 18.39 -2.03
CA GLU A 12 3.90 18.46 -0.57
C GLU A 12 2.93 17.39 -0.04
N ARG A 13 1.88 17.09 -0.81
CA ARG A 13 0.93 16.02 -0.49
C ARG A 13 1.63 14.66 -0.45
N THR A 14 2.43 14.35 -1.47
CA THR A 14 3.19 13.09 -1.55
C THR A 14 4.20 12.97 -0.39
N ALA A 15 4.93 14.04 -0.08
CA ALA A 15 5.86 14.06 1.04
C ALA A 15 5.14 13.80 2.38
N ARG A 16 3.97 14.39 2.58
CA ARG A 16 3.14 14.19 3.78
C ARG A 16 2.62 12.75 3.89
N ASP A 17 2.15 12.17 2.79
CA ASP A 17 1.68 10.78 2.76
C ASP A 17 2.83 9.79 3.02
N ASN A 18 4.02 10.07 2.49
CA ASN A 18 5.21 9.28 2.75
C ASN A 18 5.62 9.32 4.23
N ILE A 19 5.62 10.51 4.86
CA ILE A 19 5.89 10.62 6.30
C ILE A 19 4.87 9.84 7.13
N ARG A 20 3.58 9.93 6.82
CA ARG A 20 2.55 9.17 7.54
C ARG A 20 2.76 7.65 7.47
N ARG A 21 3.24 7.15 6.32
CA ARG A 21 3.60 5.73 6.19
C ARG A 21 4.82 5.38 7.04
N LEU A 22 5.83 6.24 7.09
CA LEU A 22 7.00 6.06 7.94
C LEU A 22 6.65 6.14 9.43
N GLU A 23 5.74 7.02 9.83
CA GLU A 23 5.19 7.08 11.19
C GLU A 23 4.42 5.78 11.52
N ALA A 24 3.58 5.29 10.61
CA ALA A 24 2.84 4.04 10.79
C ALA A 24 3.75 2.81 10.90
N TRP A 25 4.93 2.82 10.26
CA TRP A 25 5.96 1.80 10.43
C TRP A 25 6.83 2.01 11.67
N GLY A 26 6.61 3.08 12.44
CA GLY A 26 7.43 3.46 13.60
C GLY A 26 8.85 3.89 13.23
N VAL A 27 9.10 4.16 11.95
CA VAL A 27 10.40 4.56 11.39
C VAL A 27 10.66 6.05 11.62
N ALA A 28 9.62 6.88 11.47
CA ALA A 28 9.71 8.31 11.71
C ALA A 28 9.00 8.66 13.02
N VAL A 29 9.70 9.36 13.92
CA VAL A 29 9.15 9.86 15.18
C VAL A 29 9.25 11.39 15.19
N PRO A 30 8.16 12.12 15.46
CA PRO A 30 8.22 13.58 15.62
C PRO A 30 8.99 13.91 16.91
N THR A 31 10.07 14.69 16.80
CA THR A 31 10.95 15.03 17.94
C THR A 31 10.64 16.36 18.59
N GLY A 32 9.80 17.18 17.96
CA GLY A 32 9.35 18.43 18.57
C GLY A 32 8.76 19.40 17.56
N TYR A 33 8.15 20.45 18.12
CA TYR A 33 7.62 21.59 17.39
C TYR A 33 8.50 22.79 17.70
N ARG A 34 9.01 23.46 16.66
CA ARG A 34 9.64 24.76 16.87
C ARG A 34 8.54 25.79 17.09
N ALA A 35 8.35 26.22 18.34
CA ALA A 35 7.41 27.28 18.69
C ALA A 35 7.91 28.61 18.14
N GLY A 36 7.29 29.11 17.07
CA GLY A 36 7.63 30.43 16.50
C GLY A 36 6.95 30.69 15.16
N GLY A 37 5.83 31.41 15.18
CA GLY A 37 5.20 31.98 13.98
C GLY A 37 4.38 31.01 13.13
N ARG A 38 3.58 31.58 12.20
CA ARG A 38 2.58 30.89 11.37
C ARG A 38 3.18 29.66 10.67
N GLY A 39 2.88 28.48 11.21
CA GLY A 39 3.33 27.18 10.70
C GLY A 39 4.37 26.53 11.61
N GLN A 40 3.92 25.70 12.54
CA GLN A 40 4.82 24.88 13.36
C GLN A 40 5.55 23.89 12.44
N ALA A 41 6.87 24.06 12.29
CA ALA A 41 7.70 23.07 11.65
C ALA A 41 7.87 21.88 12.58
N VAL A 42 7.42 20.71 12.13
CA VAL A 42 7.64 19.42 12.81
C VAL A 42 8.99 18.88 12.40
N HIS A 43 9.83 18.59 13.39
CA HIS A 43 11.09 17.88 13.16
C HIS A 43 10.85 16.38 13.30
N TYR A 44 11.43 15.62 12.37
CA TYR A 44 11.34 14.17 12.35
C TYR A 44 12.71 13.57 12.60
N GLN A 45 12.76 12.62 13.52
CA GLN A 45 13.90 11.71 13.66
C GLN A 45 13.55 10.40 12.96
N ILE A 46 14.45 9.95 12.10
CA ILE A 46 14.32 8.69 11.39
C ILE A 46 15.19 7.66 12.10
N ASP A 47 14.55 6.59 12.57
CA ASP A 47 15.23 5.42 13.09
C ASP A 47 15.69 4.55 11.92
N MET A 48 16.98 4.64 11.61
CA MET A 48 17.59 3.92 10.49
C MET A 48 17.52 2.39 10.67
N ALA A 49 17.51 1.89 11.91
CA ALA A 49 17.39 0.45 12.15
C ALA A 49 16.00 -0.06 11.78
N LYS A 50 14.95 0.68 12.19
CA LYS A 50 13.57 0.36 11.81
C LYS A 50 13.32 0.55 10.32
N LEU A 51 13.92 1.58 9.70
CA LEU A 51 13.84 1.78 8.25
C LEU A 51 14.41 0.56 7.51
N PHE A 52 15.58 0.08 7.94
CA PHE A 52 16.21 -1.10 7.38
C PHE A 52 15.33 -2.34 7.54
N GLN A 53 14.80 -2.58 8.74
CA GLN A 53 13.89 -3.70 9.00
C GLN A 53 12.64 -3.64 8.10
N ALA A 54 12.04 -2.47 7.94
CA ALA A 54 10.88 -2.27 7.08
C ALA A 54 11.21 -2.58 5.60
N LEU A 55 12.36 -2.14 5.11
CA LEU A 55 12.80 -2.43 3.74
C LEU A 55 13.01 -3.93 3.50
N VAL A 56 13.68 -4.62 4.42
CA VAL A 56 13.87 -6.08 4.35
C VAL A 56 12.52 -6.80 4.39
N THR A 57 11.59 -6.34 5.22
CA THR A 57 10.25 -6.95 5.35
C THR A 57 9.44 -6.83 4.06
N ILE A 58 9.62 -5.75 3.31
CA ILE A 58 8.95 -5.52 2.02
C ILE A 58 9.68 -6.26 0.88
N GLY A 59 10.79 -6.96 1.16
CA GLY A 59 11.59 -7.66 0.16
C GLY A 59 12.47 -6.72 -0.67
N ALA A 60 12.62 -5.46 -0.27
CA ALA A 60 13.60 -4.58 -0.88
C ALA A 60 15.01 -5.01 -0.47
N LYS A 61 15.95 -5.02 -1.41
CA LYS A 61 17.36 -5.30 -1.13
C LYS A 61 18.07 -3.98 -0.80
N PRO A 62 18.37 -3.69 0.48
CA PRO A 62 19.07 -2.48 0.85
C PRO A 62 20.51 -2.47 0.28
N SER A 63 21.06 -1.28 0.05
CA SER A 63 22.44 -1.16 -0.45
C SER A 63 23.46 -1.64 0.59
N ASP A 64 24.62 -2.10 0.13
CA ASP A 64 25.71 -2.56 1.00
C ASP A 64 26.20 -1.45 1.95
N SER A 65 26.19 -0.19 1.51
CA SER A 65 26.50 0.97 2.36
C SER A 65 25.54 1.11 3.54
N MET A 66 24.25 0.80 3.34
CA MET A 66 23.25 0.85 4.40
C MET A 66 23.40 -0.34 5.35
N HIS A 67 23.73 -1.52 4.81
CA HIS A 67 24.12 -2.67 5.63
C HIS A 67 25.34 -2.36 6.51
N GLN A 68 26.39 -1.74 5.97
CA GLN A 68 27.59 -1.37 6.71
C GLN A 68 27.29 -0.33 7.80
N PHE A 69 26.47 0.68 7.50
CA PHE A 69 26.04 1.68 8.48
C PHE A 69 25.28 1.06 9.66
N CYS A 70 24.37 0.13 9.38
CA CYS A 70 23.63 -0.59 10.42
C CYS A 70 24.54 -1.50 11.25
N LYS A 71 25.51 -2.19 10.63
CA LYS A 71 26.49 -3.04 11.34
C LYS A 71 27.40 -2.21 12.25
N GLY A 72 27.95 -1.10 11.77
CA GLY A 72 28.82 -0.23 12.58
C GLY A 72 28.11 0.38 13.78
N LYS A 73 26.81 0.69 13.67
CA LYS A 73 26.00 1.11 14.82
C LYS A 73 25.62 -0.03 15.75
N ALA A 74 25.51 -1.26 15.29
CA ALA A 74 25.29 -2.41 16.16
C ALA A 74 26.50 -2.67 17.07
N GLU A 75 27.73 -2.39 16.63
CA GLU A 75 28.93 -2.53 17.45
C GLU A 75 29.05 -1.42 18.51
N VAL A 76 28.71 -0.18 18.18
CA VAL A 76 28.67 0.94 19.14
C VAL A 76 27.45 0.84 20.07
N GLY A 77 26.33 0.34 19.55
CA GLY A 77 25.09 0.13 20.25
C GLY A 77 25.05 -1.15 21.08
N SER A 78 25.92 -2.14 20.84
CA SER A 78 25.95 -3.42 21.58
C SER A 78 26.21 -3.23 23.08
N ARG A 79 26.92 -2.17 23.49
CA ARG A 79 27.04 -1.79 24.90
C ARG A 79 25.72 -1.28 25.50
N PHE A 80 24.89 -0.59 24.73
CA PHE A 80 23.58 -0.09 25.16
C PHE A 80 22.43 -1.11 24.96
N PHE A 81 22.57 -2.04 24.02
CA PHE A 81 21.54 -3.03 23.67
C PHE A 81 21.49 -4.18 24.68
N ASN A 82 22.63 -4.54 25.30
CA ASN A 82 22.66 -5.47 26.42
C ASN A 82 22.01 -4.89 27.68
N ASP A 83 22.16 -3.60 27.95
CA ASP A 83 21.48 -2.94 29.08
C ASP A 83 19.96 -2.88 28.86
N TYR A 84 19.49 -2.65 27.63
CA TYR A 84 18.05 -2.64 27.33
C TYR A 84 17.40 -4.04 27.37
N GLN A 85 18.12 -5.11 26.99
CA GLN A 85 17.64 -6.49 27.17
C GLN A 85 17.68 -6.96 28.63
N ASN A 86 18.65 -6.47 29.42
CA ASN A 86 18.70 -6.75 30.85
C ASN A 86 17.62 -6.00 31.64
N ASP A 87 17.29 -4.76 31.25
CA ASP A 87 16.15 -4.03 31.82
C ASP A 87 14.81 -4.71 31.51
N MET A 88 14.60 -5.17 30.28
CA MET A 88 13.38 -5.92 29.91
C MET A 88 13.20 -7.24 30.67
N ARG A 89 14.29 -7.90 31.12
CA ARG A 89 14.20 -9.11 31.95
C ARG A 89 13.89 -8.83 33.42
N ASN A 90 14.22 -7.64 33.94
CA ASN A 90 13.92 -7.28 35.34
C ASN A 90 12.48 -6.78 35.55
N TYR A 91 11.79 -6.36 34.50
CA TYR A 91 10.39 -5.94 34.60
C TYR A 91 9.40 -7.11 34.83
N ASP A 92 9.75 -8.35 34.46
CA ASP A 92 8.88 -9.52 34.67
C ASP A 92 8.88 -10.04 36.12
N THR A 93 9.90 -9.71 36.92
CA THR A 93 10.01 -10.19 38.31
C THR A 93 9.28 -9.32 39.35
N HIS A 94 8.87 -8.10 39.01
CA HIS A 94 8.20 -7.19 39.96
C HIS A 94 6.69 -7.04 39.77
N PHE A 95 6.08 -7.67 38.75
CA PHE A 95 4.65 -7.49 38.47
C PHE A 95 3.72 -8.58 39.04
N LEU A 96 4.26 -9.65 39.64
CA LEU A 96 3.45 -10.75 40.21
C LEU A 96 3.43 -10.81 41.75
N ARG A 97 3.77 -9.71 42.45
CA ARG A 97 3.66 -9.66 43.91
C ARG A 97 3.07 -8.34 44.40
N GLY A 98 1.78 -8.38 44.66
CA GLY A 98 1.13 -7.41 45.55
C GLY A 98 -0.05 -6.71 44.90
N GLN A 99 -1.24 -7.28 45.05
CA GLN A 99 -2.47 -6.51 45.22
C GLN A 99 -3.56 -7.37 45.87
N ASP A 100 -3.40 -7.56 47.17
CA ASP A 100 -4.53 -7.60 48.10
C ASP A 100 -4.76 -6.18 48.65
N CYS A 101 -5.97 -5.94 49.16
CA CYS A 101 -6.46 -4.77 49.93
C CYS A 101 -7.40 -3.79 49.19
N ALA A 102 -8.69 -4.15 49.21
CA ALA A 102 -9.80 -3.40 49.80
C ALA A 102 -9.85 -1.84 49.74
N GLY A 103 -10.96 -1.34 49.15
CA GLY A 103 -11.91 -0.44 49.81
C GLY A 103 -11.56 1.05 49.97
N VAL A 104 -12.46 1.92 49.47
CA VAL A 104 -13.21 2.95 50.24
C VAL A 104 -13.82 3.99 49.30
N SER A 105 -15.10 4.28 49.56
CA SER A 105 -16.04 5.19 48.91
C SER A 105 -15.72 6.70 49.05
N GLY A 106 -16.31 7.50 48.16
CA GLY A 106 -16.55 8.95 48.35
C GLY A 106 -16.56 9.72 47.02
N SER A 107 -17.69 9.82 46.30
CA SER A 107 -18.65 10.94 46.36
C SER A 107 -18.03 12.33 46.54
N THR A 108 -18.04 13.15 45.48
CA THR A 108 -18.62 14.51 45.54
C THR A 108 -18.99 15.03 44.16
N ARG A 109 -20.22 15.53 44.13
CA ARG A 109 -20.97 16.24 43.10
C ARG A 109 -20.50 17.69 43.00
N LEU A 110 -20.27 18.23 41.79
CA LEU A 110 -20.30 19.68 41.57
C LEU A 110 -21.13 20.04 40.34
N LYS A 111 -22.11 20.92 40.60
CA LYS A 111 -22.99 21.63 39.68
C LYS A 111 -22.33 22.94 39.22
N GLY A 112 -22.73 23.42 38.05
CA GLY A 112 -22.57 24.81 37.58
C GLY A 112 -22.05 24.82 36.14
N GLY A 113 -22.75 25.25 35.09
CA GLY A 113 -23.77 26.27 35.00
C GLY A 113 -23.13 27.59 34.56
N ARG A 114 -23.16 27.91 33.25
CA ARG A 114 -23.19 29.29 32.74
C ARG A 114 -23.58 29.33 31.25
N ARG A 115 -24.70 30.00 31.01
CA ARG A 115 -25.19 30.52 29.73
C ARG A 115 -24.26 31.63 29.25
N SER A 116 -24.06 31.76 27.94
CA SER A 116 -23.79 33.05 27.30
C SER A 116 -24.77 33.24 26.15
N GLN A 117 -25.49 34.35 26.21
CA GLN A 117 -26.43 34.86 25.22
C GLN A 117 -25.70 35.63 24.12
N LYS A 118 -26.31 35.58 22.92
CA LYS A 118 -26.53 36.61 21.90
C LYS A 118 -25.46 37.69 21.65
N ASN A 119 -25.11 37.84 20.37
CA ASN A 119 -25.12 39.14 19.69
C ASN A 119 -25.81 39.00 18.33
N PRO A 120 -26.78 39.87 17.98
CA PRO A 120 -27.35 40.00 16.65
C PRO A 120 -26.72 41.17 15.85
N GLU A 121 -26.95 41.13 14.54
CA GLU A 121 -27.04 42.24 13.56
C GLU A 121 -25.86 43.21 13.41
N GLU A 122 -25.24 43.20 12.22
CA GLU A 122 -25.35 44.32 11.26
C GLU A 122 -24.86 43.90 9.86
N ASN A 123 -25.72 44.13 8.87
CA ASN A 123 -25.55 44.11 7.40
C ASN A 123 -25.12 45.55 6.97
N PRO A 124 -25.04 45.99 5.68
CA PRO A 124 -25.19 45.32 4.37
C PRO A 124 -24.19 45.83 3.29
N GLU A 125 -24.53 45.52 2.01
CA GLU A 125 -24.19 46.23 0.75
C GLU A 125 -22.99 45.69 -0.04
N GLU A 126 -23.25 44.88 -1.07
CA GLU A 126 -23.58 45.29 -2.46
C GLU A 126 -22.34 45.68 -3.27
N THR A 127 -21.88 44.77 -4.14
CA THR A 127 -21.26 45.17 -5.41
C THR A 127 -21.54 44.12 -6.47
N SER A 128 -22.62 44.37 -7.21
CA SER A 128 -22.96 43.74 -8.48
C SER A 128 -22.58 44.70 -9.62
N ALA A 129 -22.43 44.12 -10.83
CA ALA A 129 -22.03 44.74 -12.11
C ALA A 129 -20.50 44.88 -12.31
N SER A 130 -19.90 44.61 -13.47
CA SER A 130 -20.43 44.42 -14.81
C SER A 130 -19.46 43.55 -15.62
N ILE A 131 -19.95 42.43 -16.16
CA ILE A 131 -19.31 41.69 -17.25
C ILE A 131 -20.12 42.05 -18.49
N ARG A 132 -19.58 42.96 -19.31
CA ARG A 132 -19.76 43.05 -20.77
C ARG A 132 -18.98 44.25 -21.30
N ASP A 133 -18.57 44.09 -22.54
CA ASP A 133 -17.91 45.04 -23.42
C ASP A 133 -16.39 45.13 -23.23
N ILE A 134 -15.66 44.41 -24.10
CA ILE A 134 -14.79 44.97 -25.14
C ILE A 134 -14.25 43.78 -25.95
N ILE A 135 -15.01 43.40 -26.99
CA ILE A 135 -14.49 42.73 -28.18
C ILE A 135 -14.64 43.75 -29.30
N GLY A 136 -13.53 44.10 -29.96
CA GLY A 136 -13.60 44.70 -31.30
C GLY A 136 -12.64 45.85 -31.54
N SER A 137 -11.46 45.51 -32.08
CA SER A 137 -10.57 46.28 -32.97
C SER A 137 -9.14 45.90 -32.60
N GLY A 138 -8.39 45.17 -33.42
CA GLY A 138 -8.09 45.47 -34.80
C GLY A 138 -6.61 45.81 -34.87
N VAL A 139 -5.75 44.79 -34.93
CA VAL A 139 -4.34 44.95 -35.31
C VAL A 139 -3.97 43.85 -36.28
N THR A 140 -3.65 44.31 -37.48
CA THR A 140 -3.19 43.57 -38.64
C THR A 140 -1.66 43.48 -38.68
N TYR A 141 -1.19 42.29 -39.06
CA TYR A 141 0.09 41.90 -39.71
C TYR A 141 1.46 42.28 -39.13
N SER A 142 2.28 41.21 -39.01
CA SER A 142 3.72 41.08 -39.32
C SER A 142 4.51 40.54 -38.12
N SER A 143 5.47 39.64 -38.22
CA SER A 143 6.07 38.88 -39.32
C SER A 143 7.07 37.92 -38.63
N VAL A 144 7.24 36.73 -39.19
CA VAL A 144 8.38 35.80 -39.09
C VAL A 144 9.12 35.63 -37.75
N ALA A 145 8.90 34.48 -37.12
CA ALA A 145 9.99 33.67 -36.55
C ALA A 145 9.60 32.19 -36.62
N SER A 146 10.28 31.47 -37.50
CA SER A 146 10.19 30.02 -37.65
C SER A 146 10.68 29.35 -36.36
N VAL A 147 9.77 28.79 -35.57
CA VAL A 147 10.09 27.93 -34.43
C VAL A 147 10.17 26.50 -34.96
N PRO A 148 11.31 25.80 -34.83
CA PRO A 148 11.41 24.41 -35.26
C PRO A 148 10.42 23.56 -34.46
N PRO A 149 9.78 22.54 -35.07
CA PRO A 149 8.91 21.62 -34.35
C PRO A 149 9.75 20.90 -33.30
N SER A 150 9.57 21.29 -32.04
CA SER A 150 10.17 20.59 -30.90
C SER A 150 9.73 19.13 -30.98
N ALA A 151 10.70 18.21 -30.90
CA ALA A 151 10.51 16.77 -30.82
C ALA A 151 9.77 16.40 -29.51
N GLY A 152 8.49 16.76 -29.43
CA GLY A 152 7.59 16.48 -28.32
C GLY A 152 6.83 15.17 -28.48
N ARG A 153 7.44 14.17 -29.12
CA ARG A 153 6.91 12.81 -29.15
C ARG A 153 7.84 11.88 -28.37
N SER A 154 7.35 11.51 -27.18
CA SER A 154 7.38 10.13 -26.72
C SER A 154 8.75 9.54 -26.31
N ALA A 155 9.44 10.18 -25.36
CA ALA A 155 10.48 9.49 -24.58
C ALA A 155 9.91 8.54 -23.51
N TYR A 156 8.60 8.59 -23.23
CA TYR A 156 7.95 7.72 -22.24
C TYR A 156 7.39 6.41 -22.80
N ALA A 157 7.31 6.23 -24.12
CA ALA A 157 6.83 4.96 -24.71
C ALA A 157 7.93 3.89 -24.87
N ALA A 158 9.20 4.26 -24.74
CA ALA A 158 10.33 3.34 -24.92
C ALA A 158 10.81 2.67 -23.61
N LEU A 159 10.24 3.03 -22.45
CA LEU A 159 10.62 2.49 -21.14
C LEU A 159 9.64 1.48 -20.56
N THR A 160 8.64 1.03 -21.33
CA THR A 160 7.68 0.01 -20.88
C THR A 160 7.72 -1.30 -21.69
N PRO A 161 8.85 -2.03 -21.69
CA PRO A 161 8.78 -3.49 -21.76
C PRO A 161 9.08 -4.17 -20.42
N PHE A 162 9.66 -3.46 -19.44
CA PHE A 162 10.18 -4.09 -18.22
C PHE A 162 9.17 -4.24 -17.07
N PHE A 163 7.98 -3.62 -17.15
CA PHE A 163 7.05 -3.51 -16.01
C PHE A 163 5.91 -4.55 -15.99
N LEU A 164 5.79 -5.43 -17.01
CA LEU A 164 4.70 -6.40 -17.07
C LEU A 164 5.00 -7.72 -16.34
N GLU A 165 6.26 -8.14 -16.24
CA GLU A 165 6.64 -9.41 -15.60
C GLU A 165 6.65 -9.32 -14.07
N ASP A 166 7.10 -8.20 -13.49
CA ASP A 166 7.24 -8.03 -12.03
C ASP A 166 5.91 -7.94 -11.25
N ASN A 167 4.80 -7.66 -11.94
CA ASN A 167 3.49 -7.55 -11.28
C ASN A 167 2.83 -8.91 -11.02
N LYS A 168 3.27 -9.99 -11.67
CA LYS A 168 2.68 -11.33 -11.47
C LYS A 168 2.93 -11.84 -10.06
N GLY A 169 4.18 -11.75 -9.60
CA GLY A 169 4.58 -12.19 -8.25
C GLY A 169 3.87 -11.41 -7.14
N ARG A 170 3.59 -10.12 -7.36
CA ARG A 170 2.94 -9.27 -6.35
C ARG A 170 1.46 -9.63 -6.13
N VAL A 171 0.74 -9.95 -7.21
CA VAL A 171 -0.67 -10.39 -7.14
C VAL A 171 -0.76 -11.79 -6.52
N GLU A 172 0.12 -12.72 -6.91
CA GLU A 172 0.22 -14.05 -6.30
C GLU A 172 0.54 -13.96 -4.80
N GLN A 173 1.52 -13.16 -4.40
CA GLN A 173 1.86 -12.97 -2.98
C GLN A 173 0.70 -12.38 -2.20
N SER A 174 0.03 -11.36 -2.73
CA SER A 174 -1.12 -10.73 -2.08
C SER A 174 -2.27 -11.72 -1.89
N ALA A 175 -2.52 -12.56 -2.89
CA ALA A 175 -3.59 -13.54 -2.86
C ALA A 175 -3.24 -14.75 -1.97
N ARG A 176 -1.97 -15.18 -1.93
CA ARG A 176 -1.46 -16.17 -0.95
C ARG A 176 -1.64 -15.65 0.49
N LEU A 177 -1.39 -14.35 0.73
CA LEU A 177 -1.65 -13.72 2.03
C LEU A 177 -3.15 -13.64 2.37
N GLN A 178 -4.02 -13.41 1.39
CA GLN A 178 -5.48 -13.46 1.58
C GLN A 178 -5.96 -14.87 1.97
N LEU A 179 -5.52 -15.90 1.23
CA LEU A 179 -5.84 -17.29 1.57
C LEU A 179 -5.34 -17.66 2.98
N ARG A 180 -4.13 -17.23 3.34
CA ARG A 180 -3.57 -17.43 4.68
C ARG A 180 -4.38 -16.72 5.76
N ARG A 181 -4.86 -15.50 5.51
CA ARG A 181 -5.74 -14.76 6.44
C ARG A 181 -7.06 -15.46 6.69
N GLU A 182 -7.56 -16.19 5.70
CA GLU A 182 -8.84 -16.89 5.77
C GLU A 182 -8.73 -18.29 6.39
N GLY A 183 -7.52 -18.68 6.82
CA GLY A 183 -7.29 -20.01 7.40
C GLY A 183 -7.35 -21.15 6.38
N LEU A 184 -7.47 -20.85 5.08
CA LEU A 184 -7.37 -21.81 3.99
C LEU A 184 -5.90 -22.10 3.74
N ALA A 185 -5.33 -22.97 4.57
CA ALA A 185 -4.01 -23.52 4.33
C ALA A 185 -4.09 -24.42 3.09
N VAL A 186 -3.50 -23.97 1.98
CA VAL A 186 -3.31 -24.82 0.80
C VAL A 186 -2.35 -25.94 1.20
N PRO A 187 -2.76 -27.22 1.13
CA PRO A 187 -1.89 -28.35 1.39
C PRO A 187 -0.63 -28.28 0.49
N ALA A 188 0.54 -28.63 1.03
CA ALA A 188 1.82 -28.46 0.33
C ALA A 188 1.88 -29.23 -1.00
N ASP A 189 1.21 -30.38 -1.06
CA ASP A 189 1.00 -31.23 -2.23
C ASP A 189 0.15 -30.55 -3.32
N MET A 190 -0.72 -29.60 -2.96
CA MET A 190 -1.59 -28.88 -3.90
C MET A 190 -0.95 -27.63 -4.51
N VAL A 191 0.16 -27.14 -3.96
CA VAL A 191 0.82 -25.91 -4.45
C VAL A 191 1.35 -26.11 -5.88
N SER A 192 1.97 -27.26 -6.17
CA SER A 192 2.53 -27.53 -7.49
C SER A 192 1.47 -27.65 -8.61
N PRO A 193 0.37 -28.43 -8.44
CA PRO A 193 -0.72 -28.46 -9.40
C PRO A 193 -1.40 -27.10 -9.60
N LEU A 194 -1.61 -26.35 -8.52
CA LEU A 194 -2.24 -25.02 -8.59
C LEU A 194 -1.36 -24.03 -9.37
N ASP A 195 -0.06 -23.99 -9.11
CA ASP A 195 0.88 -23.15 -9.86
C ASP A 195 0.95 -23.57 -11.35
N ALA A 196 0.80 -24.87 -11.65
CA ALA A 196 0.70 -25.37 -13.03
C ALA A 196 -0.61 -24.93 -13.72
N PHE A 197 -1.75 -25.01 -13.02
CA PHE A 197 -3.05 -24.54 -13.50
C PHE A 197 -3.00 -23.06 -13.93
N TRP A 198 -2.35 -22.21 -13.14
CA TRP A 198 -2.23 -20.77 -13.44
C TRP A 198 -1.39 -20.43 -14.66
N ARG A 199 -0.59 -21.36 -15.19
CA ARG A 199 0.15 -21.14 -16.45
C ARG A 199 -0.79 -21.04 -17.65
N TYR A 200 -1.97 -21.64 -17.58
CA TYR A 200 -2.95 -21.69 -18.67
C TYR A 200 -3.94 -20.53 -18.68
N PHE A 201 -4.07 -19.82 -17.55
CA PHE A 201 -4.97 -18.67 -17.41
C PHE A 201 -4.18 -17.38 -17.17
N PRO A 202 -3.84 -16.62 -18.22
CA PRO A 202 -3.03 -15.41 -18.09
C PRO A 202 -3.81 -14.21 -17.51
N THR A 203 -5.14 -14.29 -17.44
CA THR A 203 -5.99 -13.21 -16.92
C THR A 203 -5.94 -13.15 -15.40
N ARG A 204 -5.67 -11.95 -14.88
CA ARG A 204 -5.45 -11.65 -13.46
C ARG A 204 -6.73 -11.67 -12.59
N GLY A 205 -7.80 -12.32 -13.04
CA GLY A 205 -9.11 -12.27 -12.38
C GLY A 205 -9.23 -13.22 -11.19
N ASN A 206 -9.47 -12.67 -10.00
CA ASN A 206 -9.94 -13.36 -8.80
C ASN A 206 -9.14 -14.60 -8.37
N TYR A 207 -7.81 -14.48 -8.26
CA TYR A 207 -6.93 -15.57 -7.81
C TYR A 207 -7.43 -16.26 -6.54
N ALA A 208 -7.79 -15.49 -5.50
CA ALA A 208 -8.26 -16.05 -4.23
C ALA A 208 -9.52 -16.91 -4.40
N GLU A 209 -10.48 -16.46 -5.20
CA GLU A 209 -11.73 -17.19 -5.43
C GLU A 209 -11.52 -18.43 -6.31
N ALA A 210 -10.62 -18.34 -7.29
CA ALA A 210 -10.24 -19.48 -8.12
C ALA A 210 -9.46 -20.53 -7.30
N CYS A 211 -8.59 -20.12 -6.39
CA CYS A 211 -7.92 -21.04 -5.47
C CYS A 211 -8.92 -21.75 -4.55
N ARG A 212 -9.91 -21.03 -4.02
CA ARG A 212 -10.99 -21.66 -3.24
C ARG A 212 -11.75 -22.70 -4.06
N ALA A 213 -12.14 -22.37 -5.30
CA ALA A 213 -12.83 -23.30 -6.19
C ALA A 213 -11.96 -24.51 -6.56
N PHE A 214 -10.64 -24.33 -6.71
CA PHE A 214 -9.71 -25.42 -6.95
C PHE A 214 -9.63 -26.37 -5.75
N ILE A 215 -9.49 -25.82 -4.53
CA ILE A 215 -9.47 -26.61 -3.30
C ILE A 215 -10.80 -27.35 -3.11
N GLU A 216 -11.93 -26.69 -3.38
CA GLU A 216 -13.27 -27.28 -3.31
C GLU A 216 -13.43 -28.47 -4.27
N ALA A 217 -12.92 -28.35 -5.50
CA ALA A 217 -12.93 -29.45 -6.48
C ALA A 217 -12.09 -30.64 -6.00
N VAL A 218 -10.90 -30.38 -5.45
CA VAL A 218 -10.02 -31.43 -4.91
C VAL A 218 -10.61 -32.09 -3.66
N GLN A 219 -11.21 -31.31 -2.76
CA GLN A 219 -11.94 -31.82 -1.60
C GLN A 219 -13.16 -32.65 -2.00
N SER A 220 -13.74 -32.39 -3.17
CA SER A 220 -14.82 -33.19 -3.74
C SER A 220 -14.33 -34.52 -4.34
N GLY A 221 -13.02 -34.79 -4.33
CA GLY A 221 -12.41 -36.03 -4.80
C GLY A 221 -11.84 -35.98 -6.22
N VAL A 222 -11.81 -34.81 -6.86
CA VAL A 222 -11.19 -34.64 -8.17
C VAL A 222 -9.67 -34.60 -8.02
N ASP A 223 -8.96 -35.40 -8.81
CA ASP A 223 -7.50 -35.37 -8.84
C ASP A 223 -7.00 -34.00 -9.35
N PRO A 224 -6.09 -33.31 -8.61
CA PRO A 224 -5.59 -32.00 -9.00
C PRO A 224 -4.99 -31.96 -10.41
N TRP A 225 -4.33 -33.04 -10.85
CA TRP A 225 -3.72 -33.10 -12.18
C TRP A 225 -4.75 -33.25 -13.29
N THR A 226 -5.90 -33.86 -13.02
CA THR A 226 -7.05 -33.90 -13.94
C THR A 226 -7.55 -32.48 -14.25
N ILE A 227 -7.61 -31.61 -13.24
CA ILE A 227 -7.99 -30.19 -13.41
C ILE A 227 -6.95 -29.46 -14.27
N VAL A 228 -5.65 -29.69 -14.02
CA VAL A 228 -4.56 -29.08 -14.80
C VAL A 228 -4.60 -29.55 -16.27
N ALA A 229 -4.84 -30.83 -16.51
CA ALA A 229 -4.98 -31.38 -17.86
C ALA A 229 -6.19 -30.78 -18.60
N GLY A 230 -7.32 -30.58 -17.90
CA GLY A 230 -8.49 -29.89 -18.46
C GLY A 230 -8.18 -28.44 -18.82
N ALA A 231 -7.47 -27.71 -17.95
CA ALA A 231 -7.06 -26.34 -18.22
C ALA A 231 -6.11 -26.24 -19.42
N GLU A 232 -5.20 -27.20 -19.58
CA GLU A 232 -4.32 -27.30 -20.74
C GLU A 232 -5.12 -27.52 -22.04
N ARG A 233 -6.06 -28.47 -22.04
CA ARG A 233 -6.97 -28.70 -23.19
C ARG A 233 -7.72 -27.42 -23.57
N CYS A 234 -8.30 -26.75 -22.58
CA CYS A 234 -9.01 -25.48 -22.78
C CYS A 234 -8.09 -24.41 -23.38
N ALA A 235 -6.88 -24.25 -22.87
CA ALA A 235 -5.92 -23.26 -23.38
C ALA A 235 -5.45 -23.55 -24.81
N ARG A 236 -5.30 -24.82 -25.20
CA ARG A 236 -4.99 -25.20 -26.59
C ARG A 236 -6.12 -24.79 -27.53
N ASN A 237 -7.37 -25.04 -27.16
CA ASN A 237 -8.53 -24.73 -28.01
C ASN A 237 -8.83 -23.22 -28.08
N VAL A 238 -8.41 -22.45 -27.06
CA VAL A 238 -8.49 -20.98 -27.09
C VAL A 238 -7.49 -20.35 -28.09
N SER A 239 -6.57 -21.11 -28.68
CA SER A 239 -5.79 -20.57 -29.81
C SER A 239 -6.69 -20.23 -31.02
N GLU A 240 -7.85 -20.87 -31.15
CA GLU A 240 -8.83 -20.62 -32.22
C GLU A 240 -9.90 -19.59 -31.81
N ILE A 241 -10.26 -19.53 -30.52
CA ILE A 241 -11.27 -18.63 -29.97
C ILE A 241 -10.60 -17.38 -29.41
N GLU A 242 -11.08 -16.18 -29.77
CA GLU A 242 -10.50 -14.95 -29.23
C GLU A 242 -10.42 -14.97 -27.69
N LYS A 243 -9.24 -14.66 -27.13
CA LYS A 243 -8.93 -14.71 -25.68
C LYS A 243 -9.97 -14.03 -24.77
N ARG A 244 -10.77 -13.09 -25.30
CA ARG A 244 -11.85 -12.41 -24.58
C ARG A 244 -13.03 -13.31 -24.21
N PHE A 245 -13.23 -14.43 -24.91
CA PHE A 245 -14.31 -15.39 -24.63
C PHE A 245 -13.89 -16.54 -23.71
N MET A 246 -12.62 -16.61 -23.32
CA MET A 246 -12.17 -17.59 -22.33
C MET A 246 -12.87 -17.33 -20.99
N ARG A 247 -13.55 -18.34 -20.45
CA ARG A 247 -14.19 -18.26 -19.14
C ARG A 247 -13.15 -17.86 -18.09
N SER A 248 -13.54 -17.04 -17.12
CA SER A 248 -12.65 -16.72 -15.99
C SER A 248 -12.26 -18.01 -15.25
N PRO A 249 -11.06 -18.11 -14.64
CA PRO A 249 -10.62 -19.32 -13.96
C PRO A 249 -11.61 -19.81 -12.90
N ARG A 250 -12.19 -18.87 -12.14
CA ARG A 250 -13.26 -19.14 -11.17
C ARG A 250 -14.48 -19.76 -11.84
N THR A 251 -14.97 -19.14 -12.92
CA THR A 251 -16.17 -19.62 -13.63
C THR A 251 -15.92 -20.98 -14.26
N TRP A 252 -14.73 -21.19 -14.82
CA TRP A 252 -14.31 -22.45 -15.43
C TRP A 252 -14.26 -23.58 -14.39
N LEU A 253 -13.65 -23.36 -13.21
CA LEU A 253 -13.62 -24.33 -12.12
C LEU A 253 -15.01 -24.66 -11.58
N LYS A 254 -15.88 -23.65 -11.38
CA LYS A 254 -17.25 -23.86 -10.89
C LYS A 254 -18.13 -24.63 -11.88
N ALA A 255 -17.87 -24.49 -13.17
CA ALA A 255 -18.56 -25.21 -14.22
C ALA A 255 -18.01 -26.62 -14.44
N GLN A 256 -17.09 -27.10 -13.58
CA GLN A 256 -16.39 -28.38 -13.77
C GLN A 256 -15.75 -28.50 -15.15
N GLY A 257 -15.16 -27.41 -15.66
CA GLY A 257 -14.67 -27.32 -17.04
C GLY A 257 -13.55 -28.30 -17.41
N TRP A 258 -13.05 -29.10 -16.46
CA TRP A 258 -12.18 -30.25 -16.74
C TRP A 258 -12.93 -31.44 -17.35
N GLU A 259 -14.25 -31.54 -17.14
CA GLU A 259 -15.15 -32.56 -17.71
C GLU A 259 -15.74 -32.14 -19.04
N ASP A 260 -15.69 -30.85 -19.38
CA ASP A 260 -16.11 -30.36 -20.69
C ASP A 260 -15.20 -31.02 -21.75
N ASP A 261 -15.75 -32.02 -22.46
CA ASP A 261 -15.21 -32.50 -23.72
C ASP A 261 -15.37 -31.34 -24.71
N VAL A 262 -14.32 -30.55 -24.85
CA VAL A 262 -14.33 -29.40 -25.75
C VAL A 262 -14.43 -29.95 -27.18
N PHE A 263 -15.65 -29.90 -27.73
CA PHE A 263 -16.05 -30.27 -29.08
C PHE A 263 -15.31 -29.49 -30.17
#